data_AF-A0A348B4W8-F1
#
_entry.id   AF-A0A348B4W8-F1
#
_cell.length_a   1.000
_cell.length_b   1.000
_cell.length_c   1.000
_cell.angle_alpha   90.00
_cell.angle_beta   90.00
_cell.angle_gamma   90.00
#
_symmetry.space_group_name_H-M   'P 1'
#
loop_
_entity.id
_entity.type
_entity.pdbx_description
1 polymer ?
#
loop_
_entity_poly.entity_id
_entity_poly.type
_entity_poly.pdbx_seq_one_letter_code
_entity_poly.pdbx_strand_id
1 'polypeptide(L)'
;MKNDEREESEVLLENYRVLLQKALDWLWDRTRIERKEVKNGEKATKVKVTLLKKKEVYKVLRDELEEINVLASHYVDEAINDAYSVLRSWRRRAEKGKALRKPRLKEVYVRVKSTLRKVDGESVRITVRPYEYVNFSWSRTWFSRRVKGLELGEPIIK
;
A
#
# COMPACT_ATOMS: atom_id res chain seq x y z
N MET A 1 -2.55 29.12 -8.11
CA MET A 1 -1.81 28.16 -8.96
C MET A 1 -2.73 27.01 -9.26
N LYS A 2 -2.98 26.70 -10.54
CA LYS A 2 -3.69 25.50 -10.96
C LYS A 2 -2.64 24.42 -11.13
N ASN A 3 -2.41 23.59 -10.11
CA ASN A 3 -1.63 22.38 -10.31
C ASN A 3 -2.49 21.38 -11.10
N ASP A 4 -1.90 20.71 -12.08
CA ASP A 4 -2.57 19.73 -12.93
C ASP A 4 -2.94 18.50 -12.06
N GLU A 5 -4.14 17.96 -12.23
CA GLU A 5 -4.63 16.79 -11.46
C GLU A 5 -3.64 15.62 -11.55
N ARG A 6 -2.93 15.52 -12.68
CA ARG A 6 -1.89 14.52 -12.93
C ARG A 6 -0.64 14.72 -12.08
N GLU A 7 -0.16 15.95 -11.96
CA GLU A 7 1.09 16.26 -11.25
C GLU A 7 0.96 15.94 -9.75
N GLU A 8 -0.17 16.33 -9.13
CA GLU A 8 -0.43 16.01 -7.71
C GLU A 8 -0.65 14.52 -7.46
N SER A 9 -1.23 13.82 -8.43
CA SER A 9 -1.39 12.37 -8.37
C SER A 9 -0.05 11.65 -8.43
N GLU A 10 0.86 12.12 -9.29
CA GLU A 10 2.24 11.62 -9.38
C GLU A 10 3.00 11.86 -8.07
N VAL A 11 2.90 13.06 -7.50
CA VAL A 11 3.48 13.40 -6.20
C VAL A 11 2.96 12.45 -5.10
N LEU A 12 1.65 12.19 -5.06
CA LEU A 12 1.07 11.24 -4.11
C LEU A 12 1.66 9.83 -4.29
N LEU A 13 1.70 9.32 -5.52
CA LEU A 13 2.16 7.96 -5.82
C LEU A 13 3.65 7.79 -5.54
N GLU A 14 4.47 8.78 -5.88
CA GLU A 14 5.92 8.74 -5.67
C GLU A 14 6.27 8.77 -4.18
N ASN A 15 5.67 9.68 -3.41
CA ASN A 15 5.89 9.74 -1.97
C ASN A 15 5.34 8.50 -1.25
N TYR A 16 4.18 7.99 -1.69
CA TYR A 16 3.63 6.76 -1.13
C TYR A 16 4.52 5.54 -1.45
N ARG A 17 5.13 5.49 -2.63
CA ARG A 17 6.10 4.45 -2.99
C ARG A 17 7.28 4.44 -2.02
N VAL A 18 7.80 5.60 -1.64
CA VAL A 18 8.88 5.72 -0.66
C VAL A 18 8.47 5.14 0.69
N LEU A 19 7.29 5.52 1.21
CA LEU A 19 6.75 4.99 2.47
C LEU A 19 6.57 3.47 2.42
N LEU A 20 5.94 2.96 1.35
CA LEU A 20 5.66 1.54 1.18
C LEU A 20 6.95 0.72 1.05
N GLN A 21 7.94 1.23 0.30
CA GLN A 21 9.23 0.56 0.16
C GLN A 21 9.97 0.52 1.50
N LYS A 22 10.02 1.63 2.24
CA LYS A 22 10.63 1.68 3.57
C LYS A 22 9.94 0.71 4.54
N ALA A 23 8.62 0.66 4.55
CA ALA A 23 7.85 -0.27 5.37
C ALA A 23 8.13 -1.73 5.02
N LEU A 24 8.17 -2.04 3.72
CA LEU A 24 8.49 -3.37 3.22
C LEU A 24 9.92 -3.78 3.60
N ASP A 25 10.87 -2.86 3.50
CA ASP A 25 12.27 -3.10 3.85
C ASP A 25 12.42 -3.38 5.34
N TRP A 26 11.85 -2.52 6.18
CA TRP A 26 11.90 -2.66 7.63
C TRP A 26 11.34 -4.00 8.12
N LEU A 27 10.22 -4.44 7.56
CA LEU A 27 9.58 -5.72 7.90
C LEU A 27 10.34 -6.91 7.33
N TRP A 28 10.89 -6.77 6.12
CA TRP A 28 11.68 -7.81 5.47
C TRP A 28 12.94 -8.13 6.27
N ASP A 29 13.68 -7.12 6.72
CA ASP A 29 14.95 -7.29 7.43
C ASP A 29 14.80 -8.04 8.76
N ARG A 30 13.56 -8.08 9.29
CA ARG A 30 13.22 -8.80 10.52
C ARG A 30 12.42 -10.08 10.27
N THR A 31 12.22 -10.46 9.01
CA THR A 31 11.55 -11.70 8.63
C THR A 31 12.50 -12.88 8.76
N ARG A 32 12.09 -13.93 9.45
CA ARG A 32 12.88 -15.17 9.60
C ARG A 32 12.44 -16.21 8.58
N ILE A 33 13.41 -16.75 7.83
CA ILE A 33 13.19 -17.80 6.82
C ILE A 33 13.98 -19.04 7.23
N GLU A 34 13.28 -20.11 7.60
CA GLU A 34 13.86 -21.39 7.97
C GLU A 34 13.68 -22.38 6.82
N ARG A 35 14.76 -23.07 6.42
CA ARG A 35 14.69 -24.17 5.45
C ARG A 35 14.83 -25.48 6.21
N LYS A 36 13.90 -26.40 6.02
CA LYS A 36 13.98 -27.76 6.52
C LYS A 36 14.05 -28.73 5.35
N GLU A 37 15.07 -29.57 5.35
CA GLU A 37 15.13 -30.72 4.46
C GLU A 37 14.28 -31.84 5.05
N VAL A 38 13.30 -32.33 4.31
CA VAL A 38 12.52 -33.50 4.72
C VAL A 38 13.11 -34.71 3.99
N LYS A 39 13.71 -35.64 4.75
CA LYS A 39 14.14 -36.95 4.23
C LYS A 39 12.96 -37.91 4.31
N ASN A 40 12.08 -37.90 3.31
CA ASN A 40 11.12 -38.99 3.10
C ASN A 40 10.79 -39.12 1.62
N GLY A 41 11.59 -39.93 0.90
CA GLY A 41 11.36 -40.34 -0.49
C GLY A 41 11.54 -39.27 -1.58
N GLU A 42 11.07 -38.05 -1.34
CA GLU A 42 11.20 -36.89 -2.23
C GLU A 42 11.96 -35.79 -1.50
N LYS A 43 13.04 -35.27 -2.11
CA LYS A 43 13.84 -34.16 -1.56
C LYS A 43 13.03 -32.85 -1.62
N ALA A 44 12.06 -32.68 -0.72
CA ALA A 44 11.28 -31.46 -0.61
C ALA A 44 11.90 -30.53 0.45
N THR A 45 12.42 -29.38 0.02
CA THR A 45 12.83 -28.30 0.93
C THR A 45 11.58 -27.57 1.42
N LYS A 46 11.18 -27.83 2.67
CA LYS A 46 10.06 -27.11 3.31
C LYS A 46 10.57 -25.78 3.84
N VAL A 47 10.06 -24.68 3.31
CA VAL A 47 10.38 -23.33 3.78
C VAL A 47 9.33 -22.93 4.80
N LYS A 48 9.75 -22.49 5.99
CA LYS A 48 8.89 -21.89 7.00
C LYS A 48 9.27 -20.42 7.13
N VAL A 49 8.28 -19.54 6.99
CA VAL A 49 8.46 -18.09 7.09
C VAL A 49 7.75 -17.58 8.33
N THR A 50 8.45 -16.80 9.14
CA THR A 50 7.90 -16.13 10.31
C THR A 50 7.94 -14.62 10.10
N LEU A 51 6.75 -14.02 9.95
CA LEU A 51 6.56 -12.57 9.89
C LEU A 51 6.29 -12.02 11.30
N LEU A 52 6.79 -10.82 11.59
CA LEU A 52 6.47 -10.12 12.84
C LEU A 52 4.97 -9.81 12.92
N LYS A 53 4.38 -9.90 14.10
CA LYS A 53 2.96 -9.57 14.26
C LYS A 53 2.79 -8.06 14.23
N LYS A 54 1.85 -7.58 13.39
CA LYS A 54 1.58 -6.14 13.22
C LYS A 54 1.43 -5.41 14.55
N LYS A 55 0.65 -5.96 15.48
CA LYS A 55 0.40 -5.35 16.80
C LYS A 55 1.66 -5.10 17.64
N GLU A 56 2.73 -5.88 17.44
CA GLU A 56 3.97 -5.79 18.23
C GLU A 56 4.90 -4.71 17.69
N VAL A 57 4.83 -4.42 16.39
CA VAL A 57 5.75 -3.51 15.71
C VAL A 57 5.11 -2.24 15.16
N TYR A 58 3.78 -2.17 15.16
CA TYR A 58 3.03 -1.10 14.49
C TYR A 58 3.45 0.29 14.95
N LYS A 59 3.58 0.52 16.27
CA LYS A 59 3.96 1.83 16.81
C LYS A 59 5.36 2.25 16.33
N VAL A 60 6.36 1.38 16.55
CA VAL A 60 7.75 1.66 16.17
C VAL A 60 7.88 1.91 14.66
N LEU A 61 7.26 1.05 13.85
CA LEU A 61 7.29 1.22 12.39
C LEU A 61 6.56 2.49 11.94
N ARG A 62 5.45 2.83 12.59
CA ARG A 62 4.69 4.04 12.29
C ARG A 62 5.50 5.30 12.61
N ASP A 63 6.14 5.33 13.78
CA ASP A 63 6.97 6.46 14.21
C ASP A 63 8.14 6.67 13.23
N GLU A 64 8.85 5.59 12.83
CA GLU A 64 9.94 5.67 11.83
C GLU A 64 9.47 6.13 10.43
N LEU A 65 8.25 5.77 10.03
CA LEU A 65 7.71 6.20 8.74
C LEU A 65 7.22 7.64 8.76
N GLU A 66 6.68 8.12 9.89
CA GLU A 66 6.26 9.51 10.05
C GLU A 66 7.46 10.48 9.98
N GLU A 67 8.65 10.08 10.41
CA GLU A 67 9.87 10.91 10.29
C GLU A 67 10.22 11.29 8.84
N ILE A 68 9.87 10.43 7.87
CA ILE A 68 10.11 10.66 6.44
C ILE A 68 8.84 11.05 5.68
N ASN A 69 7.69 11.10 6.36
CA ASN A 69 6.40 11.27 5.74
C ASN A 69 6.15 12.74 5.37
N VAL A 70 5.84 12.98 4.09
CA VAL A 70 5.39 14.29 3.60
C VAL A 70 3.90 14.30 3.24
N LEU A 71 3.21 13.16 3.36
CA LEU A 71 1.80 13.00 3.03
C LEU A 71 0.94 13.07 4.31
N ALA A 72 -0.38 13.05 4.16
CA ALA A 72 -1.27 12.85 5.30
C ALA A 72 -0.95 11.54 6.05
N SER A 73 -0.90 11.58 7.38
CA SER A 73 -0.53 10.46 8.27
C SER A 73 -1.29 9.14 8.03
N HIS A 74 -2.49 9.22 7.48
CA HIS A 74 -3.28 8.05 7.08
C HIS A 74 -2.60 7.21 5.99
N TYR A 75 -1.77 7.81 5.14
CA TYR A 75 -0.99 7.09 4.13
C TYR A 75 0.13 6.25 4.76
N VAL A 76 0.67 6.65 5.92
CA VAL A 76 1.62 5.81 6.66
C VAL A 76 0.93 4.52 7.14
N ASP A 77 -0.30 4.62 7.66
CA ASP A 77 -1.06 3.44 8.06
C ASP A 77 -1.34 2.50 6.90
N GLU A 78 -1.67 3.06 5.74
CA GLU A 78 -1.94 2.30 4.54
C GLU A 78 -0.68 1.64 3.99
N ALA A 79 0.46 2.33 3.99
CA ALA A 79 1.75 1.77 3.60
C ALA A 79 2.14 0.56 4.47
N ILE A 80 1.89 0.63 5.79
CA ILE A 80 2.09 -0.51 6.70
C ILE A 80 1.15 -1.67 6.34
N ASN A 81 -0.14 -1.39 6.09
CA ASN A 81 -1.12 -2.41 5.69
C ASN A 81 -0.72 -3.13 4.42
N ASP A 82 -0.31 -2.36 3.40
CA ASP A 82 0.08 -2.85 2.09
C ASP A 82 1.37 -3.66 2.18
N ALA A 83 2.38 -3.20 2.93
CA ALA A 83 3.61 -3.96 3.15
C ALA A 83 3.31 -5.33 3.77
N TYR A 84 2.42 -5.39 4.76
CA TYR A 84 1.95 -6.65 5.33
C TYR A 84 1.20 -7.53 4.31
N SER A 85 0.39 -6.93 3.45
CA SER A 85 -0.33 -7.65 2.39
C SER A 85 0.62 -8.28 1.38
N VAL A 86 1.64 -7.52 0.96
CA VAL A 86 2.72 -7.97 0.07
C VAL A 86 3.48 -9.13 0.70
N LEU A 87 3.89 -9.01 1.97
CA LEU A 87 4.65 -10.05 2.67
C LEU A 87 3.82 -11.31 2.94
N ARG A 88 2.52 -11.20 3.26
CA ARG A 88 1.64 -12.37 3.39
C ARG A 88 1.49 -13.13 2.08
N SER A 89 1.31 -12.41 0.97
CA SER A 89 1.21 -13.01 -0.35
C SER A 89 2.53 -13.65 -0.79
N TRP A 90 3.65 -12.99 -0.51
CA TRP A 90 4.98 -13.56 -0.71
C TRP A 90 5.22 -14.81 0.13
N ARG A 91 4.91 -14.79 1.42
CA ARG A 91 5.04 -15.94 2.34
C ARG A 91 4.35 -17.18 1.80
N ARG A 92 3.10 -17.05 1.33
CA ARG A 92 2.34 -18.17 0.73
C ARG A 92 3.06 -18.79 -0.48
N ARG A 93 3.81 -17.99 -1.25
CA ARG A 93 4.61 -18.49 -2.38
C ARG A 93 5.95 -19.07 -1.92
N ALA A 94 6.58 -18.45 -0.93
CA ALA A 94 7.84 -18.88 -0.34
C ALA A 94 7.71 -20.28 0.30
N GLU A 95 6.66 -20.50 1.09
CA GLU A 95 6.36 -21.79 1.73
C GLU A 95 6.06 -22.90 0.70
N LYS A 96 5.68 -22.53 -0.54
CA LYS A 96 5.53 -23.44 -1.70
C LYS A 96 6.82 -23.59 -2.53
N GLY A 97 7.94 -23.03 -2.08
CA GLY A 97 9.22 -23.05 -2.81
C GLY A 97 9.29 -22.15 -4.05
N LYS A 98 8.27 -21.31 -4.30
CA LYS A 98 8.16 -20.50 -5.54
C LYS A 98 8.80 -19.11 -5.45
N ALA A 99 9.12 -18.62 -4.25
CA ALA A 99 9.67 -17.28 -4.05
C ALA A 99 10.55 -17.20 -2.81
N LEU A 100 11.87 -17.05 -2.99
CA LEU A 100 12.81 -16.92 -1.86
C LEU A 100 13.38 -15.50 -1.71
N ARG A 101 13.32 -14.70 -2.79
CA ARG A 101 13.81 -13.32 -2.79
C ARG A 101 12.76 -12.36 -2.27
N LYS A 102 13.21 -11.24 -1.72
CA LYS A 102 12.38 -10.11 -1.31
C LYS A 102 11.45 -9.67 -2.45
N PRO A 103 10.16 -9.41 -2.19
CA PRO A 103 9.26 -8.79 -3.17
C PRO A 103 9.81 -7.46 -3.67
N ARG A 104 9.62 -7.16 -4.96
CA ARG A 104 9.96 -5.87 -5.55
C ARG A 104 8.69 -5.09 -5.86
N LEU A 105 8.65 -3.81 -5.51
CA LEU A 105 7.56 -2.90 -5.85
C LEU A 105 7.77 -2.35 -7.27
N LYS A 106 7.05 -2.92 -8.24
CA LYS A 106 7.10 -2.47 -9.65
C LYS A 106 6.22 -1.24 -9.88
N GLU A 107 4.94 -1.40 -9.56
CA GLU A 107 3.91 -0.36 -9.65
C GLU A 107 3.26 -0.20 -8.29
N VAL A 108 2.84 1.03 -8.01
CA VAL A 108 2.21 1.41 -6.75
C VAL A 108 0.87 2.02 -7.06
N TYR A 109 -0.12 1.64 -6.27
CA TYR A 109 -1.44 2.24 -6.29
C TYR A 109 -1.79 2.62 -4.86
N VAL A 110 -2.62 3.64 -4.70
CA VAL A 110 -3.03 4.14 -3.39
C VAL A 110 -4.53 3.99 -3.25
N ARG A 111 -4.98 3.22 -2.27
CA ARG A 111 -6.38 3.22 -1.86
C ARG A 111 -6.60 4.37 -0.88
N VAL A 112 -7.48 5.29 -1.24
CA VAL A 112 -7.75 6.50 -0.44
C VAL A 112 -8.93 6.24 0.49
N LYS A 113 -8.66 6.33 1.81
CA LYS A 113 -9.67 6.15 2.85
C LYS A 113 -10.78 7.19 2.74
N SER A 114 -11.97 6.84 3.24
CA SER A 114 -13.10 7.76 3.33
C SER A 114 -12.79 9.06 4.08
N THR A 115 -11.92 8.98 5.10
CA THR A 115 -11.48 10.15 5.88
C THR A 115 -10.60 11.13 5.11
N LEU A 116 -9.96 10.69 4.01
CA LEU A 116 -9.09 11.51 3.18
C LEU A 116 -9.80 12.09 1.95
N ARG A 117 -11.11 11.82 1.77
CA ARG A 117 -11.86 12.31 0.62
C ARG A 117 -13.08 13.12 1.01
N LYS A 118 -13.47 14.05 0.14
CA LYS A 118 -14.78 14.72 0.17
C LYS A 118 -15.40 14.67 -1.21
N VAL A 119 -16.61 14.16 -1.30
CA VAL A 119 -17.38 14.09 -2.55
C VAL A 119 -18.21 15.35 -2.69
N ASP A 120 -18.20 15.95 -3.88
CA ASP A 120 -19.05 17.08 -4.26
C ASP A 120 -19.64 16.80 -5.65
N GLY A 121 -20.91 16.38 -5.68
CA GLY A 121 -21.59 15.97 -6.90
C GLY A 121 -20.85 14.85 -7.65
N GLU A 122 -20.37 15.15 -8.86
CA GLU A 122 -19.61 14.23 -9.71
C GLU A 122 -18.10 14.47 -9.64
N SER A 123 -17.63 14.94 -8.49
CA SER A 123 -16.22 15.16 -8.19
C SER A 123 -15.83 14.67 -6.81
N VAL A 124 -14.56 14.31 -6.65
CA VAL A 124 -13.96 13.96 -5.37
C VAL A 124 -12.70 14.77 -5.16
N ARG A 125 -12.61 15.39 -3.99
CA ARG A 125 -11.42 16.02 -3.46
C ARG A 125 -10.70 15.02 -2.56
N ILE A 126 -9.43 14.79 -2.79
CA ILE A 126 -8.57 13.88 -2.03
C ILE A 126 -7.45 14.68 -1.38
N THR A 127 -7.27 14.49 -0.07
CA THR A 127 -6.18 15.10 0.70
C THR A 127 -4.88 14.36 0.44
N VAL A 128 -3.90 15.03 -0.16
CA VAL A 128 -2.54 14.49 -0.40
C VAL A 128 -1.66 14.79 0.82
N ARG A 129 -1.59 16.07 1.21
CA ARG A 129 -0.95 16.56 2.45
C ARG A 129 -1.96 17.37 3.28
N PRO A 130 -1.65 17.70 4.55
CA PRO A 130 -2.47 18.65 5.29
C PRO A 130 -2.67 19.94 4.47
N TYR A 131 -3.94 20.28 4.21
CA TYR A 131 -4.36 21.45 3.41
C TYR A 131 -4.00 21.43 1.91
N GLU A 132 -3.41 20.35 1.40
CA GLU A 132 -3.14 20.15 -0.04
C GLU A 132 -4.05 19.05 -0.60
N TYR A 133 -4.71 19.35 -1.72
CA TYR A 133 -5.74 18.48 -2.28
C TYR A 133 -5.59 18.29 -3.78
N VAL A 134 -5.92 17.09 -4.26
CA VAL A 134 -6.17 16.79 -5.66
C VAL A 134 -7.66 16.60 -5.88
N ASN A 135 -8.20 17.10 -6.99
CA ASN A 135 -9.60 16.93 -7.35
C ASN A 135 -9.69 16.03 -8.57
N PHE A 136 -10.70 15.17 -8.62
CA PHE A 136 -11.02 14.38 -9.79
C PHE A 136 -12.49 14.54 -10.11
N SER A 137 -12.83 14.85 -11.35
CA SER A 137 -14.22 14.81 -11.83
C SER A 137 -14.46 13.57 -12.67
N TRP A 138 -15.58 12.89 -12.42
CA TRP A 138 -16.09 11.83 -13.31
C TRP A 138 -17.30 12.27 -14.14
N SER A 139 -17.64 13.56 -14.16
CA SER A 139 -18.82 14.07 -14.90
C SER A 139 -18.81 13.70 -16.40
N ARG A 140 -17.62 13.67 -17.01
CA ARG A 140 -17.42 13.38 -18.44
C ARG A 140 -16.97 11.94 -18.72
N THR A 141 -17.05 11.03 -17.76
CA THR A 141 -16.65 9.62 -17.98
C THR A 141 -17.82 8.78 -18.51
N TRP A 142 -17.50 7.70 -19.21
CA TRP A 142 -18.48 6.76 -19.77
C TRP A 142 -19.40 6.11 -18.72
N PHE A 143 -19.00 6.15 -17.44
CA PHE A 143 -19.72 5.53 -16.33
C PHE A 143 -20.51 6.54 -15.47
N SER A 144 -20.42 7.85 -15.72
CA SER A 144 -21.06 8.89 -14.87
C SER A 144 -22.54 8.64 -14.65
N ARG A 145 -23.28 8.34 -15.72
CA ARG A 145 -24.72 8.01 -15.67
C ARG A 145 -25.03 6.72 -14.90
N ARG A 146 -24.10 5.76 -14.88
CA ARG A 146 -24.30 4.46 -14.20
C ARG A 146 -24.11 4.54 -12.70
N VAL A 147 -23.30 5.50 -12.24
CA VAL A 147 -22.99 5.69 -10.81
C VAL A 147 -23.84 6.78 -10.17
N LYS A 148 -24.79 7.37 -10.92
CA LYS A 148 -25.70 8.39 -10.41
C LYS A 148 -26.53 7.82 -9.25
N GLY A 149 -26.46 8.47 -8.09
CA GLY A 149 -27.15 8.05 -6.87
C GLY A 149 -26.42 6.98 -6.04
N LEU A 150 -25.22 6.55 -6.45
CA LEU A 150 -24.36 5.67 -5.66
C LEU A 150 -23.39 6.47 -4.81
N GLU A 151 -23.04 5.93 -3.64
CA GLU A 151 -22.00 6.48 -2.79
C GLU A 151 -20.61 6.07 -3.31
N LEU A 152 -19.69 7.04 -3.41
CA LEU A 152 -18.30 6.74 -3.75
C LEU A 152 -17.63 6.01 -2.59
N GLY A 153 -17.20 4.77 -2.83
CA GLY A 153 -16.34 4.00 -1.92
C GLY A 153 -14.90 4.53 -1.85
N GLU A 154 -13.94 3.72 -1.40
CA GLU A 154 -12.52 4.10 -1.36
C GLU A 154 -11.88 4.07 -2.76
N PRO A 155 -11.60 5.23 -3.38
CA PRO A 155 -11.03 5.25 -4.72
C PRO A 155 -9.59 4.75 -4.70
N ILE A 156 -9.16 4.21 -5.83
CA ILE A 156 -7.78 3.77 -6.04
C ILE A 156 -7.13 4.70 -7.06
N ILE A 157 -6.05 5.36 -6.67
CA ILE A 157 -5.21 6.18 -7.55
C ILE A 157 -4.09 5.29 -8.11
N LYS A 158 -3.84 5.37 -9.41
CA LYS A 158 -2.90 4.57 -10.18
C LYS A 158 -2.15 5.42 -11.18
#